data_AF-A0A395NF22-F1
#
_entry.id   AF-A0A395NF22-F1
#
_cell.length_a   1.000
_cell.length_b   1.000
_cell.length_c   1.000
_cell.angle_alpha   90.00
_cell.angle_beta   90.00
_cell.angle_gamma   90.00
#
_symmetry.space_group_name_H-M   'P 1'
#
loop_
_entity.id
_entity.type
_entity.pdbx_description
1 polymer ?
#
loop_
_entity_poly.entity_id
_entity_poly.type
_entity_poly.pdbx_seq_one_letter_code
_entity_poly.pdbx_strand_id
1 'polypeptide(L)'
;MALASNVVSEGGFHDEQTHIVMYVFFSLALYNVGELVCHIAVTFKRFRGLYCWSFLVATFGIALNAVGFLLRSMKASLSTYIYTTLGIVGWAAMITGQSLVVYSRLHIVLPRERLIRGILIMIVVNSVWLLVPMTVLIFLCNSPDGGRYQIPYFIFDKIQLTVFFLQEVVISALYIHETYKILRSYRGLVTGANRATMVHLILINLVIIALDVSVLILQYTNHYDLQTAWKPFVYSIKLKMEFSVLNRLVELSQYMRRNRGLALIDTSTASPAALPLGAVNTDDGSIIARRRSTQDESNFSTVTSTIGPKAKPIQPEASVSVSRLGV
;
A
#
# COMPACT_ATOMS: atom_id res chain seq x y z
N MET A 1 -36.24 41.03 11.32
CA MET A 1 -36.42 40.39 9.99
C MET A 1 -35.08 40.05 9.31
N ALA A 2 -34.04 40.89 9.37
CA ALA A 2 -32.76 40.67 8.67
C ALA A 2 -31.88 39.48 9.13
N LEU A 3 -32.05 38.93 10.35
CA LEU A 3 -31.26 37.77 10.77
C LEU A 3 -31.76 36.43 10.20
N ALA A 4 -33.06 36.32 9.91
CA ALA A 4 -33.63 35.11 9.32
C ALA A 4 -33.20 34.93 7.86
N SER A 5 -33.09 36.01 7.09
CA SER A 5 -32.56 35.98 5.73
C SER A 5 -31.09 35.57 5.69
N ASN A 6 -30.28 36.04 6.64
CA ASN A 6 -28.85 35.70 6.67
C ASN A 6 -28.63 34.23 7.05
N VAL A 7 -29.33 33.69 8.04
CA VAL A 7 -29.22 32.27 8.42
C VAL A 7 -29.74 31.34 7.32
N VAL A 8 -30.82 31.71 6.60
CA VAL A 8 -31.31 30.93 5.46
C VAL A 8 -30.37 31.04 4.25
N SER A 9 -29.76 32.21 4.02
CA SER A 9 -28.81 32.42 2.92
C SER A 9 -27.46 31.76 3.19
N GLU A 10 -26.93 31.79 4.41
CA GLU A 10 -25.73 31.04 4.81
C GLU A 10 -26.00 29.52 4.83
N GLY A 11 -27.16 29.09 5.33
CA GLY A 11 -27.60 27.70 5.26
C GLY A 11 -27.69 27.17 3.83
N GLY A 12 -28.27 27.95 2.91
CA GLY A 12 -28.33 27.63 1.48
C GLY A 12 -26.95 27.63 0.82
N PHE A 13 -26.09 28.61 1.13
CA PHE A 13 -24.71 28.63 0.61
C PHE A 13 -23.89 27.43 1.08
N HIS A 14 -24.03 27.01 2.33
CA HIS A 14 -23.35 25.83 2.86
C HIS A 14 -23.87 24.52 2.24
N ASP A 15 -25.18 24.42 1.96
CA ASP A 15 -25.79 23.27 1.28
C ASP A 15 -25.31 23.18 -0.19
N GLU A 16 -25.36 24.29 -0.95
CA GLU A 16 -24.87 24.35 -2.32
C GLU A 16 -23.36 24.06 -2.42
N GLN A 17 -22.53 24.66 -1.55
CA GLN A 17 -21.09 24.37 -1.53
C GLN A 17 -20.81 22.90 -1.21
N THR A 18 -21.56 22.30 -0.27
CA THR A 18 -21.42 20.88 0.07
C THR A 18 -21.76 20.01 -1.13
N HIS A 19 -22.86 20.27 -1.83
CA HIS A 19 -23.24 19.56 -3.05
C HIS A 19 -22.21 19.69 -4.17
N ILE A 20 -21.64 20.89 -4.40
CA ILE A 20 -20.57 21.09 -5.39
C ILE A 20 -19.35 20.21 -5.06
N VAL A 21 -18.91 20.21 -3.79
CA VAL A 21 -17.77 19.38 -3.35
C VAL A 21 -18.07 17.89 -3.48
N MET A 22 -19.29 17.45 -3.19
CA MET A 22 -19.73 16.06 -3.42
C MET A 22 -19.62 15.67 -4.90
N TYR A 23 -20.13 16.51 -5.81
CA TYR A 23 -20.05 16.25 -7.25
C TYR A 23 -18.61 16.19 -7.75
N VAL A 24 -17.71 17.03 -7.22
CA VAL A 24 -16.27 16.95 -7.51
C VAL A 24 -15.69 15.62 -7.03
N PHE A 25 -15.95 15.18 -5.80
CA PHE A 25 -15.43 13.91 -5.29
C PHE A 25 -15.97 12.69 -6.05
N PHE A 26 -17.27 12.65 -6.39
CA PHE A 26 -17.81 11.58 -7.22
C PHE A 26 -17.21 11.58 -8.63
N SER A 27 -17.00 12.75 -9.24
CA SER A 27 -16.36 12.87 -10.55
C SER A 27 -14.91 12.38 -10.53
N LEU A 28 -14.14 12.74 -9.50
CA LEU A 28 -12.78 12.26 -9.30
C LEU A 28 -12.72 10.75 -9.01
N ALA A 29 -13.69 10.21 -8.24
CA ALA A 29 -13.81 8.78 -8.00
C ALA A 29 -14.07 8.01 -9.31
N LEU A 30 -14.98 8.50 -10.16
CA LEU A 30 -15.30 7.89 -11.45
C LEU A 30 -14.14 8.01 -12.45
N TYR A 31 -13.42 9.13 -12.47
CA TYR A 31 -12.19 9.30 -13.25
C TYR A 31 -11.13 8.27 -12.84
N ASN A 32 -10.86 8.14 -11.52
CA ASN A 32 -9.94 7.14 -11.00
C ASN A 32 -10.41 5.71 -11.32
N VAL A 33 -11.72 5.42 -11.31
CA VAL A 33 -12.26 4.13 -11.76
C VAL A 33 -11.95 3.87 -13.24
N GLY A 34 -12.09 4.86 -14.11
CA GLY A 34 -11.70 4.76 -15.52
C GLY A 34 -10.23 4.36 -15.69
N GLU A 35 -9.33 5.05 -14.99
CA GLU A 35 -7.90 4.70 -14.98
C GLU A 35 -7.64 3.30 -14.40
N LEU A 36 -8.33 2.92 -13.31
CA LEU A 36 -8.22 1.59 -12.71
C LEU A 36 -8.66 0.48 -13.67
N VAL A 37 -9.74 0.69 -14.44
CA VAL A 37 -10.18 -0.24 -15.49
C VAL A 37 -9.12 -0.36 -16.59
N CYS A 38 -8.50 0.75 -17.02
CA CYS A 38 -7.37 0.73 -17.95
C CYS A 38 -6.16 -0.04 -17.37
N HIS A 39 -5.80 0.18 -16.09
CA HIS A 39 -4.74 -0.57 -15.42
C HIS A 39 -5.04 -2.07 -15.34
N ILE A 40 -6.29 -2.45 -15.06
CA ILE A 40 -6.73 -3.85 -15.06
C ILE A 40 -6.55 -4.47 -16.45
N ALA A 41 -7.06 -3.80 -17.49
CA ALA A 41 -7.01 -4.30 -18.87
C ALA A 41 -5.58 -4.46 -19.41
N VAL A 42 -4.68 -3.51 -19.10
CA VAL A 42 -3.27 -3.56 -19.52
C VAL A 42 -2.47 -4.64 -18.76
N THR A 43 -2.76 -4.84 -17.48
CA THR A 43 -1.94 -5.70 -16.61
C THR A 43 -2.37 -7.17 -16.63
N PHE A 44 -3.69 -7.44 -16.62
CA PHE A 44 -4.20 -8.80 -16.44
C PHE A 44 -4.53 -9.49 -17.77
N LYS A 45 -3.50 -10.11 -18.38
CA LYS A 45 -3.68 -10.99 -19.55
C LYS A 45 -4.48 -12.27 -19.25
N ARG A 46 -4.79 -12.59 -17.98
CA ARG A 46 -5.57 -13.78 -17.57
C ARG A 46 -6.22 -13.59 -16.19
N PHE A 47 -7.55 -13.44 -16.16
CA PHE A 47 -8.37 -13.20 -14.96
C PHE A 47 -8.56 -14.44 -14.07
N ARG A 48 -7.47 -14.98 -13.50
CA ARG A 48 -7.50 -16.21 -12.67
C ARG A 48 -7.02 -16.07 -11.23
N GLY A 49 -6.46 -14.93 -10.82
CA GLY A 49 -6.00 -14.70 -9.45
C GLY A 49 -7.06 -14.02 -8.57
N LEU A 50 -7.09 -14.35 -7.27
CA LEU A 50 -7.95 -13.70 -6.28
C LEU A 50 -7.79 -12.17 -6.31
N TYR A 51 -6.55 -11.68 -6.29
CA TYR A 51 -6.23 -10.25 -6.46
C TYR A 51 -7.00 -9.60 -7.62
N CYS A 52 -6.99 -10.24 -8.79
CA CYS A 52 -7.58 -9.68 -10.01
C CYS A 52 -9.11 -9.55 -9.88
N TRP A 53 -9.77 -10.59 -9.36
CA TRP A 53 -11.21 -10.57 -9.10
C TRP A 53 -11.59 -9.57 -8.01
N SER A 54 -10.86 -9.54 -6.89
CA SER A 54 -11.10 -8.59 -5.80
C SER A 54 -10.90 -7.13 -6.23
N PHE A 55 -9.86 -6.87 -7.04
CA PHE A 55 -9.55 -5.54 -7.56
C PHE A 55 -10.60 -5.07 -8.58
N LEU A 56 -11.07 -5.97 -9.44
CA LEU A 56 -12.18 -5.69 -10.37
C LEU A 56 -13.48 -5.41 -9.60
N VAL A 57 -13.86 -6.28 -8.65
CA VAL A 57 -15.07 -6.11 -7.83
C VAL A 57 -15.02 -4.82 -7.01
N ALA A 58 -13.87 -4.46 -6.44
CA ALA A 58 -13.71 -3.19 -5.73
C ALA A 58 -13.86 -1.98 -6.67
N THR A 59 -13.24 -2.04 -7.86
CA THR A 59 -13.29 -0.97 -8.87
C THR A 59 -14.72 -0.73 -9.38
N PHE A 60 -15.44 -1.80 -9.74
CA PHE A 60 -16.86 -1.70 -10.10
C PHE A 60 -17.74 -1.30 -8.91
N GLY A 61 -17.40 -1.74 -7.69
CA GLY A 61 -18.09 -1.34 -6.46
C GLY A 61 -18.07 0.19 -6.26
N ILE A 62 -16.90 0.81 -6.43
CA ILE A 62 -16.75 2.28 -6.38
C ILE A 62 -17.63 2.96 -7.45
N ALA A 63 -17.63 2.47 -8.69
CA ALA A 63 -18.47 3.02 -9.76
C ALA A 63 -19.96 2.94 -9.43
N LEU A 64 -20.47 1.75 -9.05
CA LEU A 64 -21.87 1.56 -8.69
C LEU A 64 -22.26 2.43 -7.48
N ASN A 65 -21.37 2.56 -6.49
CA ASN A 65 -21.61 3.40 -5.32
C ASN A 65 -21.69 4.88 -5.67
N ALA A 66 -20.71 5.40 -6.42
CA ALA A 66 -20.68 6.79 -6.86
C ALA A 66 -21.87 7.14 -7.78
N VAL A 67 -22.20 6.28 -8.75
CA VAL A 67 -23.37 6.48 -9.63
C VAL A 67 -24.68 6.41 -8.83
N GLY A 68 -24.82 5.47 -7.88
CA GLY A 68 -25.99 5.37 -7.02
C GLY A 68 -26.24 6.64 -6.21
N PHE A 69 -25.20 7.21 -5.61
CA PHE A 69 -25.34 8.46 -4.87
C PHE A 69 -25.49 9.70 -5.76
N LEU A 70 -24.84 9.77 -6.93
CA LEU A 70 -25.08 10.82 -7.92
C LEU A 70 -26.54 10.86 -8.38
N LEU A 71 -27.11 9.71 -8.74
CA LEU A 71 -28.52 9.60 -9.15
C LEU A 71 -29.50 10.02 -8.04
N ARG A 72 -29.14 9.73 -6.77
CA ARG A 72 -29.88 10.19 -5.59
C ARG A 72 -29.82 11.72 -5.44
N SER A 73 -28.64 12.32 -5.52
CA SER A 73 -28.44 13.77 -5.41
C SER A 73 -29.13 14.55 -6.52
N MET A 74 -29.08 14.05 -7.76
CA MET A 74 -29.74 14.68 -8.92
C MET A 74 -31.27 14.51 -8.93
N LYS A 75 -31.87 13.81 -7.95
CA LYS A 75 -33.31 13.48 -7.91
C LYS A 75 -33.82 12.93 -9.25
N ALA A 76 -33.06 12.02 -9.86
CA ALA A 76 -33.44 11.39 -11.12
C ALA A 76 -34.84 10.76 -11.03
N SER A 77 -35.59 10.71 -12.13
CA SER A 77 -36.98 10.20 -12.23
C SER A 77 -37.12 8.67 -11.98
N LEU A 78 -36.10 8.05 -11.39
CA LEU A 78 -36.05 6.65 -10.99
C LEU A 78 -36.62 6.47 -9.57
N SER A 79 -37.17 5.29 -9.31
CA SER A 79 -37.64 4.92 -7.98
C SER A 79 -36.51 4.96 -6.94
N THR A 80 -36.81 5.48 -5.74
CA THR A 80 -35.88 5.59 -4.60
C THR A 80 -35.15 4.29 -4.28
N TYR A 81 -35.82 3.16 -4.46
CA TYR A 81 -35.26 1.84 -4.22
C TYR A 81 -34.15 1.47 -5.22
N ILE A 82 -34.18 1.98 -6.46
CA ILE A 82 -33.20 1.64 -7.50
C ILE A 82 -31.83 2.22 -7.16
N TYR A 83 -31.73 3.55 -6.97
CA TYR A 83 -30.46 4.18 -6.65
C TYR A 83 -29.93 3.78 -5.26
N THR A 84 -30.85 3.50 -4.31
CA THR A 84 -30.48 2.98 -2.99
C THR A 84 -29.88 1.58 -3.10
N THR A 85 -30.48 0.67 -3.88
CA THR A 85 -29.92 -0.66 -4.15
C THR A 85 -28.55 -0.56 -4.83
N LEU A 86 -28.42 0.30 -5.84
CA LEU A 86 -27.16 0.52 -6.57
C LEU A 86 -26.04 1.00 -5.63
N GLY A 87 -26.37 1.95 -4.74
CA GLY A 87 -25.48 2.47 -3.71
C GLY A 87 -25.01 1.39 -2.73
N ILE A 88 -25.92 0.55 -2.22
CA ILE A 88 -25.60 -0.54 -1.27
C ILE A 88 -24.75 -1.62 -1.92
N VAL A 89 -25.14 -2.11 -3.10
CA VAL A 89 -24.41 -3.15 -3.83
C VAL A 89 -23.00 -2.66 -4.17
N GLY A 90 -22.88 -1.41 -4.63
CA GLY A 90 -21.59 -0.78 -4.87
C GLY A 90 -20.75 -0.66 -3.59
N TRP A 91 -21.34 -0.20 -2.49
CA TRP A 91 -20.68 -0.08 -1.19
C TRP A 91 -20.16 -1.43 -0.66
N ALA A 92 -20.98 -2.47 -0.72
CA ALA A 92 -20.65 -3.82 -0.27
C ALA A 92 -19.49 -4.42 -1.08
N ALA A 93 -19.55 -4.28 -2.41
CA ALA A 93 -18.51 -4.71 -3.33
C ALA A 93 -17.20 -3.91 -3.13
N MET A 94 -17.30 -2.60 -2.91
CA MET A 94 -16.17 -1.70 -2.67
C MET A 94 -15.40 -2.09 -1.40
N ILE A 95 -16.05 -2.18 -0.24
CA ILE A 95 -15.36 -2.46 1.03
C ILE A 95 -14.84 -3.90 1.09
N THR A 96 -15.66 -4.88 0.68
CA THR A 96 -15.27 -6.29 0.71
C THR A 96 -14.16 -6.57 -0.31
N GLY A 97 -14.29 -6.04 -1.53
CA GLY A 97 -13.29 -6.13 -2.57
C GLY A 97 -11.96 -5.52 -2.14
N GLN A 98 -11.98 -4.31 -1.57
CA GLN A 98 -10.78 -3.64 -1.06
C GLN A 98 -10.07 -4.47 0.01
N SER A 99 -10.80 -4.98 0.99
CA SER A 99 -10.24 -5.85 2.04
C SER A 99 -9.56 -7.10 1.46
N LEU A 100 -10.17 -7.69 0.41
CA LEU A 100 -9.62 -8.87 -0.27
C LEU A 100 -8.39 -8.54 -1.17
N VAL A 101 -8.29 -7.33 -1.72
CA VAL A 101 -7.08 -6.85 -2.44
C VAL A 101 -5.89 -6.80 -1.48
N VAL A 102 -6.03 -6.13 -0.33
CA VAL A 102 -4.96 -6.03 0.67
C VAL A 102 -4.60 -7.42 1.22
N TYR A 103 -5.61 -8.26 1.50
CA TYR A 103 -5.41 -9.67 1.89
C TYR A 103 -4.59 -10.45 0.85
N SER A 104 -4.93 -10.33 -0.44
CA SER A 104 -4.21 -11.05 -1.51
C SER A 104 -2.77 -10.57 -1.67
N ARG A 105 -2.46 -9.31 -1.31
CA ARG A 105 -1.09 -8.81 -1.18
C ARG A 105 -0.39 -9.35 0.07
N LEU A 106 -1.05 -9.36 1.22
CA LEU A 106 -0.50 -9.87 2.48
C LEU A 106 -0.15 -11.36 2.39
N HIS A 107 -0.96 -12.16 1.67
CA HIS A 107 -0.67 -13.56 1.37
C HIS A 107 0.69 -13.77 0.65
N ILE A 108 1.16 -12.80 -0.14
CA ILE A 108 2.45 -12.90 -0.84
C ILE A 108 3.63 -12.61 0.12
N VAL A 109 3.40 -11.81 1.17
CA VAL A 109 4.44 -11.33 2.09
C VAL A 109 4.53 -12.16 3.37
N LEU A 110 3.40 -12.64 3.90
CA LEU A 110 3.32 -13.35 5.17
C LEU A 110 3.39 -14.88 4.97
N PRO A 111 4.47 -15.57 5.36
CA PRO A 111 4.61 -17.02 5.20
C PRO A 111 3.76 -17.85 6.19
N ARG A 112 3.02 -17.20 7.10
CA ARG A 112 2.27 -17.86 8.18
C ARG A 112 0.82 -18.13 7.76
N GLU A 113 0.56 -19.27 7.12
CA GLU A 113 -0.77 -19.66 6.62
C GLU A 113 -1.90 -19.53 7.66
N ARG A 114 -1.67 -19.93 8.92
CA ARG A 114 -2.71 -19.85 9.96
C ARG A 114 -3.20 -18.42 10.20
N LEU A 115 -2.29 -17.44 10.14
CA LEU A 115 -2.64 -16.03 10.29
C LEU A 115 -3.36 -15.49 9.06
N ILE A 116 -2.90 -15.85 7.85
CA ILE A 116 -3.59 -15.54 6.60
C ILE A 116 -5.04 -16.06 6.63
N ARG A 117 -5.25 -17.34 6.98
CA ARG A 117 -6.61 -17.91 7.10
C ARG A 117 -7.44 -17.19 8.17
N GLY A 118 -6.86 -16.83 9.32
CA GLY A 118 -7.54 -16.02 10.35
C GLY A 118 -7.97 -14.64 9.87
N ILE A 119 -7.13 -13.96 9.08
CA ILE A 119 -7.45 -12.65 8.48
C ILE A 119 -8.57 -12.79 7.45
N LEU A 120 -8.56 -13.84 6.62
CA LEU A 120 -9.66 -14.11 5.68
C LEU A 120 -10.99 -14.34 6.43
N ILE A 121 -10.97 -15.12 7.51
CA ILE A 121 -12.14 -15.34 8.37
C ILE A 121 -12.63 -14.01 8.95
N MET A 122 -11.74 -13.17 9.48
CA MET A 122 -12.09 -11.83 9.98
C MET A 122 -12.78 -10.97 8.90
N ILE A 123 -12.22 -10.91 7.69
CA ILE A 123 -12.80 -10.15 6.57
C ILE A 123 -14.19 -10.66 6.21
N VAL A 124 -14.35 -11.98 6.05
CA VAL A 124 -15.63 -12.59 5.67
C VAL A 124 -16.68 -12.40 6.75
N VAL A 125 -16.34 -12.64 8.02
CA VAL A 125 -17.25 -12.46 9.16
C VAL A 125 -17.70 -11.01 9.23
N ASN A 126 -16.76 -10.04 9.26
CA ASN A 126 -17.10 -8.62 9.32
C ASN A 126 -17.93 -8.16 8.13
N SER A 127 -17.62 -8.62 6.92
CA SER A 127 -18.42 -8.29 5.73
C SER A 127 -19.86 -8.80 5.86
N VAL A 128 -20.08 -10.01 6.37
CA VAL A 128 -21.44 -10.58 6.51
C VAL A 128 -22.23 -9.92 7.62
N TRP A 129 -21.70 -9.83 8.84
CA TRP A 129 -22.48 -9.34 9.99
C TRP A 129 -22.74 -7.83 9.96
N LEU A 130 -21.92 -7.04 9.25
CA LEU A 130 -22.15 -5.61 9.04
C LEU A 130 -23.07 -5.32 7.84
N LEU A 131 -22.90 -6.04 6.73
CA LEU A 131 -23.71 -5.83 5.52
C LEU A 131 -25.21 -6.05 5.75
N VAL A 132 -25.58 -7.08 6.51
CA VAL A 132 -27.00 -7.44 6.70
C VAL A 132 -27.77 -6.35 7.45
N PRO A 133 -27.39 -5.92 8.68
CA PRO A 133 -28.13 -4.88 9.40
C PRO A 133 -28.06 -3.53 8.69
N MET A 134 -26.93 -3.18 8.07
CA MET A 134 -26.79 -1.93 7.30
C MET A 134 -27.79 -1.88 6.14
N THR A 135 -27.91 -2.98 5.39
CA THR A 135 -28.88 -3.10 4.28
C THR A 135 -30.31 -3.00 4.79
N VAL A 136 -30.65 -3.67 5.89
CA VAL A 136 -32.00 -3.58 6.48
C VAL A 136 -32.31 -2.15 6.94
N LEU A 137 -31.39 -1.51 7.67
CA LEU A 137 -31.59 -0.16 8.21
C LEU A 137 -31.75 0.89 7.12
N ILE A 138 -30.95 0.85 6.04
CA ILE A 138 -31.06 1.84 4.97
C ILE A 138 -32.35 1.66 4.16
N PHE A 139 -32.84 0.43 3.92
CA PHE A 139 -34.14 0.23 3.30
C PHE A 139 -35.30 0.71 4.19
N LEU A 140 -35.23 0.43 5.51
CA LEU A 140 -36.20 0.96 6.47
C LEU A 140 -36.21 2.50 6.50
N CYS A 141 -35.04 3.16 6.43
CA CYS A 141 -34.94 4.62 6.35
C CYS A 141 -35.54 5.22 5.06
N ASN A 142 -35.69 4.44 3.98
CA ASN A 142 -36.35 4.86 2.74
C ASN A 142 -37.83 4.42 2.66
N SER A 143 -38.37 3.80 3.71
CA SER A 143 -39.80 3.47 3.84
C SER A 143 -40.62 4.69 4.34
N PRO A 144 -41.97 4.65 4.26
CA PRO A 144 -42.83 5.75 4.73
C PRO A 144 -42.62 6.15 6.21
N ASP A 145 -42.30 5.18 7.08
CA ASP A 145 -42.00 5.39 8.51
C ASP A 145 -40.50 5.66 8.78
N GLY A 146 -39.72 5.97 7.74
CA GLY A 146 -38.26 5.99 7.74
C GLY A 146 -37.60 6.84 8.83
N GLY A 147 -38.25 7.92 9.28
CA GLY A 147 -37.76 8.78 10.36
C GLY A 147 -37.44 8.06 11.66
N ARG A 148 -38.17 6.97 11.98
CA ARG A 148 -37.93 6.15 13.18
C ARG A 148 -36.61 5.38 13.13
N TYR A 149 -36.09 5.11 11.93
CA TYR A 149 -34.92 4.28 11.71
C TYR A 149 -33.63 5.08 11.48
N GLN A 150 -33.71 6.40 11.29
CA GLN A 150 -32.55 7.28 11.07
C GLN A 150 -31.55 7.25 12.22
N ILE A 151 -32.01 7.31 13.47
CA ILE A 151 -31.11 7.29 14.65
C ILE A 151 -30.38 5.93 14.75
N PRO A 152 -31.07 4.76 14.70
CA PRO A 152 -30.41 3.46 14.58
C PRO A 152 -29.42 3.36 13.42
N TYR A 153 -29.77 3.90 12.25
CA TYR A 153 -28.92 3.90 11.06
C TYR A 153 -27.60 4.66 11.29
N PHE A 154 -27.64 5.90 11.78
CA PHE A 154 -26.41 6.68 12.03
C PHE A 154 -25.52 6.08 13.12
N ILE A 155 -26.11 5.45 14.14
CA ILE A 155 -25.34 4.72 15.16
C ILE A 155 -24.66 3.49 14.54
N PHE A 156 -25.40 2.70 13.76
CA PHE A 156 -24.85 1.50 13.14
C PHE A 156 -23.79 1.80 12.09
N ASP A 157 -23.95 2.85 11.27
CA ASP A 157 -22.93 3.24 10.29
C ASP A 157 -21.61 3.70 10.97
N LYS A 158 -21.69 4.38 12.13
CA LYS A 158 -20.50 4.69 12.95
C LYS A 158 -19.81 3.43 13.48
N ILE A 159 -20.57 2.46 14.00
CA ILE A 159 -20.02 1.17 14.47
C ILE A 159 -19.34 0.42 13.32
N GLN A 160 -20.06 0.26 12.21
CA GLN A 160 -19.61 -0.42 11.00
C GLN A 160 -18.31 0.17 10.45
N LEU A 161 -18.26 1.49 10.28
CA LEU A 161 -17.10 2.18 9.74
C LEU A 161 -15.89 2.02 10.67
N THR A 162 -16.12 2.05 12.00
CA THR A 162 -15.07 1.80 13.00
C THR A 162 -14.55 0.35 12.96
N VAL A 163 -15.42 -0.65 12.77
CA VAL A 163 -14.98 -2.06 12.65
C VAL A 163 -14.18 -2.28 11.37
N PHE A 164 -14.63 -1.75 10.23
CA PHE A 164 -13.86 -1.84 8.98
C PHE A 164 -12.52 -1.09 9.07
N PHE A 165 -12.48 0.08 9.70
CA PHE A 165 -11.24 0.81 10.00
C PHE A 165 -10.26 -0.03 10.82
N LEU A 166 -10.72 -0.65 11.91
CA LEU A 166 -9.88 -1.53 12.74
C LEU A 166 -9.37 -2.75 11.94
N GLN A 167 -10.18 -3.32 11.06
CA GLN A 167 -9.78 -4.38 10.14
C GLN A 167 -8.69 -3.91 9.16
N GLU A 168 -8.83 -2.75 8.52
CA GLU A 168 -7.83 -2.19 7.60
C GLU A 168 -6.52 -1.88 8.33
N VAL A 169 -6.57 -1.34 9.56
CA VAL A 169 -5.40 -1.08 10.41
C VAL A 169 -4.69 -2.39 10.80
N VAL A 170 -5.42 -3.44 11.20
CA VAL A 170 -4.82 -4.75 11.57
C VAL A 170 -4.11 -5.37 10.37
N ILE A 171 -4.73 -5.36 9.19
CA ILE A 171 -4.13 -5.92 7.96
C ILE A 171 -2.89 -5.11 7.57
N SER A 172 -2.97 -3.78 7.60
CA SER A 172 -1.87 -2.88 7.22
C SER A 172 -0.69 -2.96 8.20
N ALA A 173 -0.95 -3.08 9.51
CA ALA A 173 0.09 -3.24 10.52
C ALA A 173 0.85 -4.57 10.35
N LEU A 174 0.14 -5.67 10.06
CA LEU A 174 0.76 -6.96 9.75
C LEU A 174 1.59 -6.91 8.46
N TYR A 175 1.10 -6.21 7.43
CA TYR A 175 1.84 -6.00 6.19
C TYR A 175 3.16 -5.24 6.44
N ILE A 176 3.09 -4.09 7.10
CA ILE A 176 4.26 -3.26 7.43
C ILE A 176 5.25 -4.04 8.30
N HIS A 177 4.78 -4.80 9.29
CA HIS A 177 5.65 -5.59 10.18
C HIS A 177 6.48 -6.65 9.41
N GLU A 178 5.85 -7.46 8.56
CA GLU A 178 6.58 -8.48 7.79
C GLU A 178 7.45 -7.85 6.68
N THR A 179 6.99 -6.79 6.01
CA THR A 179 7.83 -6.05 5.05
C THR A 179 9.07 -5.46 5.72
N TYR A 180 8.94 -4.88 6.92
CA TYR A 180 10.08 -4.38 7.69
C TYR A 180 11.03 -5.51 8.12
N LYS A 181 10.49 -6.66 8.55
CA LYS A 181 11.28 -7.83 8.92
C LYS A 181 12.08 -8.38 7.74
N ILE A 182 11.46 -8.49 6.56
CA ILE A 182 12.14 -8.86 5.31
C ILE A 182 13.26 -7.85 5.01
N LEU A 183 12.98 -6.55 5.03
CA LEU A 183 13.97 -5.50 4.81
C LEU A 183 15.14 -5.59 5.80
N ARG A 184 14.89 -5.89 7.08
CA ARG A 184 15.92 -6.07 8.11
C ARG A 184 16.80 -7.30 7.83
N SER A 185 16.21 -8.42 7.43
CA SER A 185 16.97 -9.65 7.09
C SER A 185 17.88 -9.47 5.88
N TYR A 186 17.47 -8.65 4.90
CA TYR A 186 18.27 -8.36 3.70
C TYR A 186 19.23 -7.17 3.83
N ARG A 187 19.31 -6.54 5.02
CA ARG A 187 20.07 -5.30 5.26
C ARG A 187 21.59 -5.41 5.03
N GLY A 188 22.14 -6.62 4.91
CA GLY A 188 23.55 -6.87 4.54
C GLY A 188 23.80 -7.26 3.07
N LEU A 189 22.76 -7.52 2.27
CA LEU A 189 22.87 -7.98 0.87
C LEU A 189 22.22 -7.01 -0.13
N VAL A 190 21.65 -5.90 0.35
CA VAL A 190 20.85 -4.97 -0.45
C VAL A 190 21.61 -3.66 -0.71
N THR A 191 21.95 -3.45 -1.98
CA THR A 191 22.38 -2.15 -2.53
C THR A 191 21.30 -1.07 -2.37
N GLY A 192 21.72 0.20 -2.31
CA GLY A 192 20.86 1.33 -1.95
C GLY A 192 19.54 1.46 -2.72
N ALA A 193 19.51 1.04 -4.00
CA ALA A 193 18.32 1.07 -4.85
C ALA A 193 17.14 0.25 -4.31
N ASN A 194 17.38 -0.93 -3.73
CA ASN A 194 16.29 -1.77 -3.22
C ASN A 194 15.82 -1.27 -1.83
N ARG A 195 16.69 -0.60 -1.07
CA ARG A 195 16.30 0.10 0.17
C ARG A 195 15.36 1.27 -0.12
N ALA A 196 15.67 2.11 -1.12
CA ALA A 196 14.79 3.21 -1.54
C ALA A 196 13.41 2.67 -1.96
N THR A 197 13.40 1.57 -2.71
CA THR A 197 12.16 0.89 -3.10
C THR A 197 11.37 0.37 -1.90
N MET A 198 12.00 -0.33 -0.95
CA MET A 198 11.31 -0.84 0.24
C MET A 198 10.76 0.28 1.15
N VAL A 199 11.47 1.42 1.26
CA VAL A 199 10.96 2.61 1.96
C VAL A 199 9.71 3.16 1.26
N HIS A 200 9.67 3.18 -0.07
CA HIS A 200 8.50 3.61 -0.83
C HIS A 200 7.28 2.70 -0.60
N LEU A 201 7.47 1.37 -0.51
CA LEU A 201 6.38 0.46 -0.12
C LEU A 201 5.81 0.81 1.26
N ILE A 202 6.67 1.07 2.26
CA ILE A 202 6.24 1.45 3.61
C ILE A 202 5.47 2.79 3.58
N LEU A 203 5.99 3.79 2.84
CA LEU A 203 5.35 5.10 2.70
C LEU A 203 3.94 4.99 2.12
N ILE A 204 3.73 4.20 1.06
CA ILE A 204 2.38 4.03 0.49
C ILE A 204 1.41 3.41 1.50
N ASN A 205 1.83 2.40 2.26
CA ASN A 205 0.97 1.79 3.28
C ASN A 205 0.64 2.75 4.44
N LEU A 206 1.56 3.67 4.80
CA LEU A 206 1.26 4.75 5.75
C LEU A 206 0.25 5.76 5.19
N VAL A 207 0.30 6.07 3.89
CA VAL A 207 -0.70 6.95 3.24
C VAL A 207 -2.07 6.27 3.19
N ILE A 208 -2.14 4.95 2.93
CA ILE A 208 -3.39 4.18 3.01
C ILE A 208 -4.02 4.30 4.41
N ILE A 209 -3.24 4.09 5.49
CA ILE A 209 -3.73 4.26 6.87
C ILE A 209 -4.19 5.71 7.12
N ALA A 210 -3.48 6.72 6.61
CA ALA A 210 -3.91 8.12 6.74
C ALA A 210 -5.24 8.40 6.01
N LEU A 211 -5.48 7.76 4.87
CA LEU A 211 -6.76 7.81 4.15
C LEU A 211 -7.87 7.12 4.96
N ASP A 212 -7.60 5.98 5.61
CA ASP A 212 -8.55 5.30 6.52
C ASP A 212 -8.99 6.25 7.64
N VAL A 213 -8.02 6.92 8.28
CA VAL A 213 -8.24 7.90 9.34
C VAL A 213 -9.07 9.09 8.83
N SER A 214 -8.85 9.56 7.60
CA SER A 214 -9.63 10.67 7.02
C SER A 214 -11.13 10.34 6.90
N VAL A 215 -11.46 9.10 6.50
CA VAL A 215 -12.84 8.62 6.39
C VAL A 215 -13.47 8.47 7.77
N LEU A 216 -12.69 8.02 8.76
CA LEU A 216 -13.13 7.95 10.17
C LEU A 216 -13.41 9.35 10.73
N ILE A 217 -12.54 10.34 10.53
CA ILE A 217 -12.74 11.71 11.03
C ILE A 217 -14.03 12.30 10.46
N LEU A 218 -14.27 12.20 9.14
CA LEU A 218 -15.48 12.70 8.48
C LEU A 218 -16.77 12.04 8.99
N GLN A 219 -16.70 10.77 9.42
CA GLN A 219 -17.83 10.09 10.06
C GLN A 219 -18.19 10.71 11.43
N TYR A 220 -17.18 11.09 12.21
CA TYR A 220 -17.37 11.60 13.57
C TYR A 220 -17.61 13.12 13.63
N THR A 221 -17.30 13.88 12.57
CA THR A 221 -17.71 15.29 12.43
C THR A 221 -19.16 15.47 11.96
N ASN A 222 -19.93 14.39 11.82
CA ASN A 222 -21.36 14.39 11.43
C ASN A 222 -21.68 14.97 10.03
N HIS A 223 -20.70 15.17 9.16
CA HIS A 223 -20.92 15.64 7.79
C HIS A 223 -21.25 14.47 6.85
N TYR A 224 -22.46 13.90 6.99
CA TYR A 224 -22.86 12.66 6.33
C TYR A 224 -22.80 12.71 4.80
N ASP A 225 -23.30 13.77 4.18
CA ASP A 225 -23.32 13.89 2.71
C ASP A 225 -21.91 14.02 2.12
N LEU A 226 -21.04 14.77 2.80
CA LEU A 226 -19.63 14.89 2.46
C LEU A 226 -18.87 13.57 2.66
N GLN A 227 -19.14 12.86 3.78
CA GLN A 227 -18.59 11.51 4.05
C GLN A 227 -19.00 10.52 2.95
N THR A 228 -20.25 10.60 2.48
CA THR A 228 -20.80 9.73 1.45
C THR A 228 -20.08 9.90 0.11
N ALA A 229 -19.69 11.14 -0.25
CA ALA A 229 -18.92 11.42 -1.47
C ALA A 229 -17.40 11.19 -1.31
N TRP A 230 -16.83 11.50 -0.14
CA TRP A 230 -15.41 11.29 0.17
C TRP A 230 -15.01 9.81 0.14
N LYS A 231 -15.91 8.92 0.60
CA LYS A 231 -15.68 7.47 0.70
C LYS A 231 -15.30 6.83 -0.64
N PRO A 232 -16.10 6.85 -1.72
CA PRO A 232 -15.70 6.26 -3.01
C PRO A 232 -14.43 6.91 -3.60
N PHE A 233 -14.22 8.21 -3.40
CA PHE A 233 -12.98 8.89 -3.81
C PHE A 233 -11.75 8.30 -3.09
N VAL A 234 -11.78 8.20 -1.77
CA VAL A 234 -10.69 7.56 -0.99
C VAL A 234 -10.46 6.13 -1.42
N TYR A 235 -11.50 5.30 -1.56
CA TYR A 235 -11.35 3.90 -1.96
C TYR A 235 -10.76 3.76 -3.38
N SER A 236 -11.04 4.70 -4.29
CA SER A 236 -10.39 4.74 -5.61
C SER A 236 -8.89 5.06 -5.52
N ILE A 237 -8.49 5.96 -4.63
CA ILE A 237 -7.07 6.27 -4.38
C ILE A 237 -6.35 5.07 -3.73
N LYS A 238 -7.00 4.42 -2.75
CA LYS A 238 -6.49 3.18 -2.14
C LYS A 238 -6.17 2.14 -3.20
N LEU A 239 -7.08 1.84 -4.14
CA LEU A 239 -6.81 0.86 -5.20
C LEU A 239 -5.63 1.25 -6.11
N LYS A 240 -5.47 2.55 -6.45
CA LYS A 240 -4.31 3.03 -7.22
C LYS A 240 -2.99 2.80 -6.45
N MET A 241 -3.00 3.04 -5.15
CA MET A 241 -1.88 2.77 -4.24
C MET A 241 -1.58 1.27 -4.11
N GLU A 242 -2.62 0.44 -3.91
CA GLU A 242 -2.53 -1.02 -3.84
C GLU A 242 -1.86 -1.62 -5.09
N PHE A 243 -2.27 -1.16 -6.27
CA PHE A 243 -1.70 -1.58 -7.56
C PHE A 243 -0.23 -1.18 -7.72
N SER A 244 0.12 0.04 -7.34
CA SER A 244 1.52 0.52 -7.36
C SER A 244 2.42 -0.32 -6.44
N VAL A 245 1.96 -0.64 -5.22
CA VAL A 245 2.71 -1.50 -4.30
C VAL A 245 2.83 -2.93 -4.84
N LEU A 246 1.79 -3.50 -5.45
CA LEU A 246 1.87 -4.86 -6.01
C LEU A 246 2.95 -4.94 -7.10
N ASN A 247 2.92 -4.05 -8.09
CA ASN A 247 3.91 -4.04 -9.17
C ASN A 247 5.33 -3.93 -8.61
N ARG A 248 5.54 -3.04 -7.64
CA ARG A 248 6.84 -2.83 -7.03
C ARG A 248 7.31 -4.01 -6.16
N LEU A 249 6.38 -4.72 -5.51
CA LEU A 249 6.67 -5.97 -4.79
C LEU A 249 7.07 -7.10 -5.75
N VAL A 250 6.43 -7.18 -6.93
CA VAL A 250 6.78 -8.14 -7.98
C VAL A 250 8.18 -7.84 -8.54
N GLU A 251 8.47 -6.59 -8.89
CA GLU A 251 9.80 -6.12 -9.33
C GLU A 251 10.90 -6.51 -8.31
N LEU A 252 10.68 -6.19 -7.03
CA LEU A 252 11.57 -6.59 -5.93
C LEU A 252 11.76 -8.11 -5.87
N SER A 253 10.69 -8.90 -5.96
CA SER A 253 10.78 -10.36 -5.87
C SER A 253 11.61 -10.96 -7.01
N GLN A 254 11.49 -10.41 -8.22
CA GLN A 254 12.25 -10.83 -9.40
C GLN A 254 13.73 -10.43 -9.29
N TYR A 255 14.00 -9.19 -8.86
CA TYR A 255 15.36 -8.70 -8.59
C TYR A 255 16.07 -9.58 -7.57
N MET A 256 15.43 -9.85 -6.43
CA MET A 256 16.01 -10.65 -5.35
C MET A 256 16.27 -12.10 -5.77
N ARG A 257 15.40 -12.70 -6.60
CA ARG A 257 15.67 -14.02 -7.22
C ARG A 257 16.89 -13.98 -8.14
N ARG A 258 17.03 -12.94 -8.98
CA ARG A 258 18.15 -12.81 -9.91
C ARG A 258 19.50 -12.63 -9.18
N ASN A 259 19.58 -11.75 -8.18
CA ASN A 259 20.80 -11.61 -7.38
C ASN A 259 21.15 -12.88 -6.60
N ARG A 260 20.16 -13.65 -6.13
CA ARG A 260 20.39 -14.93 -5.46
C ARG A 260 20.95 -16.01 -6.40
N GLY A 261 20.52 -16.01 -7.67
CA GLY A 261 21.12 -16.84 -8.71
C GLY A 261 22.57 -16.46 -9.02
N LEU A 262 22.85 -15.15 -9.14
CA LEU A 262 24.22 -14.65 -9.37
C LEU A 262 25.17 -15.00 -8.22
N ALA A 263 24.75 -14.86 -6.96
CA ALA A 263 25.56 -15.23 -5.81
C ALA A 263 25.93 -16.73 -5.81
N LEU A 264 25.01 -17.62 -6.20
CA LEU A 264 25.27 -19.05 -6.31
C LEU A 264 26.23 -19.40 -7.47
N ILE A 265 26.18 -18.67 -8.58
CA ILE A 265 27.14 -18.81 -9.68
C ILE A 265 28.55 -18.38 -9.24
N ASP A 266 28.67 -17.23 -8.56
CA ASP A 266 29.96 -16.73 -8.05
C ASP A 266 30.59 -17.71 -7.03
N THR A 267 29.76 -18.37 -6.20
CA THR A 267 30.22 -19.42 -5.27
C THR A 267 30.67 -20.72 -5.98
N SER A 268 30.25 -20.95 -7.23
CA SER A 268 30.59 -22.16 -8.01
C SER A 268 31.70 -21.92 -9.04
N THR A 269 32.01 -20.66 -9.37
CA THR A 269 33.25 -20.27 -10.05
C THR A 269 34.43 -20.07 -9.10
N ALA A 270 34.20 -20.04 -7.79
CA ALA A 270 35.23 -20.19 -6.77
C ALA A 270 35.77 -21.64 -6.81
N SER A 271 36.82 -21.86 -7.62
CA SER A 271 37.53 -23.13 -7.75
C SER A 271 37.90 -23.71 -6.36
N PRO A 272 37.78 -25.04 -6.13
CA PRO A 272 38.12 -25.67 -4.87
C PRO A 272 39.64 -25.71 -4.67
N ALA A 273 40.22 -24.55 -4.33
CA ALA A 273 41.63 -24.41 -3.99
C ALA A 273 41.90 -25.11 -2.64
N ALA A 274 42.31 -26.37 -2.74
CA ALA A 274 43.00 -27.15 -1.71
C ALA A 274 42.37 -27.12 -0.30
N LEU A 275 41.37 -27.98 -0.08
CA LEU A 275 41.26 -28.65 1.23
C LEU A 275 42.56 -29.45 1.46
N PRO A 276 43.35 -29.18 2.51
CA PRO A 276 44.47 -30.04 2.87
C PRO A 276 43.90 -31.34 3.46
N LEU A 277 43.70 -32.33 2.59
CA LEU A 277 43.33 -33.69 2.99
C LEU A 277 44.53 -34.30 3.72
N GLY A 278 44.52 -34.21 5.05
CA GLY A 278 45.57 -34.79 5.89
C GLY A 278 45.62 -36.30 5.69
N ALA A 279 46.71 -36.80 5.12
CA ALA A 279 46.96 -38.22 5.00
C ALA A 279 47.11 -38.83 6.40
N VAL A 280 46.12 -39.60 6.83
CA VAL A 280 46.21 -40.43 8.03
C VAL A 280 47.02 -41.67 7.67
N ASN A 281 48.33 -41.63 7.93
CA ASN A 281 49.11 -42.86 8.07
C ASN A 281 48.74 -43.51 9.40
N THR A 282 48.15 -44.69 9.33
CA THR A 282 48.04 -45.59 10.48
C THR A 282 49.39 -46.25 10.70
N ASP A 283 50.11 -45.85 11.75
CA ASP A 283 50.88 -46.75 12.62
C ASP A 283 51.28 -46.01 13.91
N ASP A 284 51.46 -46.78 14.98
CA ASP A 284 51.79 -46.39 16.37
C ASP A 284 50.85 -45.40 17.09
N GLY A 285 50.04 -45.97 17.99
CA GLY A 285 49.29 -45.22 18.99
C GLY A 285 50.18 -44.77 20.16
N SER A 286 50.48 -43.47 20.23
CA SER A 286 50.77 -42.81 21.51
C SER A 286 50.20 -41.39 21.55
N ILE A 287 49.53 -41.07 22.66
CA ILE A 287 48.96 -39.74 22.89
C ILE A 287 50.04 -38.86 23.53
N ILE A 288 50.48 -37.82 22.83
CA ILE A 288 51.38 -36.80 23.39
C ILE A 288 50.76 -35.41 23.21
N ALA A 289 50.47 -34.76 24.35
CA ALA A 289 49.95 -33.40 24.39
C ALA A 289 51.02 -32.34 24.08
N ARG A 290 50.63 -31.15 23.62
CA ARG A 290 51.50 -29.97 23.75
C ARG A 290 50.75 -28.68 24.12
N ARG A 291 51.18 -28.12 25.25
CA ARG A 291 50.76 -26.86 25.87
C ARG A 291 51.97 -25.91 25.87
N ARG A 292 51.86 -24.71 25.29
CA ARG A 292 52.78 -23.55 25.47
C ARG A 292 52.11 -22.33 24.80
N SER A 293 51.54 -21.36 25.52
CA SER A 293 52.11 -20.31 26.39
C SER A 293 52.86 -19.19 25.64
N THR A 294 52.21 -18.02 25.58
CA THR A 294 52.75 -16.65 25.77
C THR A 294 54.24 -16.39 25.61
N GLN A 295 54.57 -15.38 24.81
CA GLN A 295 55.68 -14.46 25.09
C GLN A 295 55.37 -13.07 24.54
N ASP A 296 55.43 -12.05 25.41
CA ASP A 296 55.42 -10.63 25.06
C ASP A 296 56.82 -10.18 24.61
N GLU A 297 56.89 -9.15 23.76
CA GLU A 297 57.95 -8.14 23.87
C GLU A 297 57.51 -6.78 23.29
N SER A 298 57.90 -5.70 23.98
CA SER A 298 57.57 -4.30 23.69
C SER A 298 58.83 -3.49 23.32
N ASN A 299 58.67 -2.17 23.11
CA ASN A 299 59.70 -1.13 22.80
C ASN A 299 59.87 -0.87 21.27
N PHE A 300 60.13 0.34 20.74
CA PHE A 300 60.43 1.66 21.33
C PHE A 300 60.08 2.83 20.36
N SER A 301 59.97 4.04 20.92
CA SER A 301 59.85 5.43 20.37
C SER A 301 60.78 5.85 19.20
N THR A 302 60.75 7.04 18.53
CA THR A 302 59.84 8.24 18.32
C THR A 302 60.57 9.22 17.34
N VAL A 303 59.93 10.30 16.83
CA VAL A 303 60.49 11.45 16.03
C VAL A 303 60.92 11.07 14.58
N THR A 304 60.73 11.83 13.49
CA THR A 304 60.85 13.30 13.26
C THR A 304 60.04 13.80 12.04
N SER A 305 59.73 15.11 12.00
CA SER A 305 59.05 15.84 10.92
C SER A 305 59.99 16.83 10.22
N THR A 306 59.96 16.93 8.87
CA THR A 306 60.53 18.09 8.13
C THR A 306 59.89 18.36 6.74
N ILE A 307 59.10 19.44 6.63
CA ILE A 307 59.06 20.53 5.62
C ILE A 307 59.17 20.21 4.07
N GLY A 308 58.27 20.80 3.24
CA GLY A 308 58.27 20.81 1.75
C GLY A 308 59.10 21.97 1.10
N PRO A 309 58.72 22.64 -0.03
CA PRO A 309 57.62 22.47 -1.01
C PRO A 309 58.05 22.64 -2.52
N LYS A 310 57.12 23.02 -3.44
CA LYS A 310 57.25 23.38 -4.91
C LYS A 310 57.29 22.21 -5.94
N ALA A 311 56.92 22.34 -7.22
CA ALA A 311 55.98 23.24 -7.96
C ALA A 311 55.70 22.68 -9.40
N LYS A 312 54.58 23.09 -10.03
CA LYS A 312 54.28 22.97 -11.50
C LYS A 312 54.93 24.17 -12.26
N PRO A 313 54.88 24.33 -13.62
CA PRO A 313 54.34 23.48 -14.70
C PRO A 313 55.28 23.36 -15.93
N ILE A 314 54.78 22.82 -17.07
CA ILE A 314 54.96 23.32 -18.46
C ILE A 314 54.02 22.58 -19.44
N GLN A 315 53.34 23.34 -20.31
CA GLN A 315 52.90 22.98 -21.68
C GLN A 315 53.60 23.99 -22.63
N PRO A 316 53.92 23.58 -23.87
CA PRO A 316 53.22 24.06 -25.10
C PRO A 316 52.60 22.86 -25.87
N GLU A 317 52.03 22.91 -27.09
CA GLU A 317 51.23 23.85 -27.93
C GLU A 317 50.82 23.07 -29.22
N ALA A 318 49.92 23.44 -30.15
CA ALA A 318 48.86 24.47 -30.29
C ALA A 318 47.90 24.04 -31.45
N SER A 319 46.78 24.75 -31.65
CA SER A 319 46.05 25.08 -32.93
C SER A 319 45.82 23.99 -34.03
N VAL A 320 44.68 23.87 -34.73
CA VAL A 320 43.88 24.81 -35.58
C VAL A 320 42.51 24.08 -35.85
N SER A 321 41.28 24.53 -35.51
CA SER A 321 40.29 25.36 -36.25
C SER A 321 40.02 24.98 -37.75
N VAL A 322 38.95 25.30 -38.50
CA VAL A 322 37.67 26.06 -38.42
C VAL A 322 36.59 25.24 -39.18
N SER A 323 35.45 24.80 -38.60
CA SER A 323 34.08 25.39 -38.62
C SER A 323 33.35 25.59 -40.00
N ARG A 324 32.06 25.18 -40.07
CA ARG A 324 31.02 25.40 -41.14
C ARG A 324 31.22 24.63 -42.47
N LEU A 325 30.26 24.37 -43.37
CA LEU A 325 28.77 24.45 -43.51
C LEU A 325 28.27 23.01 -43.89
N GLY A 326 27.01 22.58 -43.92
CA GLY A 326 25.71 23.24 -44.14
C GLY A 326 25.12 22.83 -45.51
N VAL A 327 24.26 21.81 -45.53
CA VAL A 327 23.15 21.53 -46.47
C VAL A 327 22.05 20.84 -45.65
#